data_AF-A0A934QXU5-F1
#
_entry.id   AF-A0A934QXU5-F1
#
_cell.length_a   1.000
_cell.length_b   1.000
_cell.length_c   1.000
_cell.angle_alpha   90.00
_cell.angle_beta   90.00
_cell.angle_gamma   90.00
#
_symmetry.space_group_name_H-M   'P 1'
#
loop_
_entity.id
_entity.type
_entity.pdbx_description
1 polymer ?
#
loop_
_entity_poly.entity_id
_entity_poly.type
_entity_poly.pdbx_seq_one_letter_code
_entity_poly.pdbx_strand_id
1 'polypeptide(L)'
;MGSVVREQGEAMMVVRLRRGVVGETRRVCHLVPVPDVSETPTEITALCGERILPGQAELLSGFRGMPCETCLALSARTLSPGLVHAS
;
A
#
# COMPACT_ATOMS: atom_id res chain seq x y z
N MET A 1 27.68 4.72 -20.87
CA MET A 1 26.47 5.39 -20.38
C MET A 1 25.45 4.32 -20.09
N GLY A 2 25.30 3.97 -18.82
CA GLY A 2 24.52 2.82 -18.37
C GLY A 2 23.03 3.07 -18.52
N SER A 3 22.36 2.14 -19.19
CA SER A 3 20.91 2.08 -19.30
C SER A 3 20.31 1.98 -17.91
N VAL A 4 19.40 2.89 -17.57
CA VAL A 4 18.52 2.72 -16.41
C VAL A 4 17.50 1.66 -16.76
N VAL A 5 17.83 0.39 -16.55
CA VAL A 5 16.82 -0.65 -16.38
C VAL A 5 16.10 -0.28 -15.09
N ARG A 6 14.97 0.42 -15.21
CA ARG A 6 13.96 0.39 -14.16
C ARG A 6 13.36 -0.99 -14.25
N GLU A 7 13.89 -1.90 -13.46
CA GLU A 7 13.20 -3.12 -13.07
C GLU A 7 11.89 -2.69 -12.40
N GLN A 8 10.84 -2.62 -13.21
CA GLN A 8 9.48 -2.22 -12.82
C GLN A 8 8.89 -3.33 -11.95
N GLY A 9 9.24 -3.29 -10.66
CA GLY A 9 8.33 -3.78 -9.62
C GLY A 9 7.38 -2.64 -9.30
N GLU A 10 6.07 -2.88 -9.43
CA GLU A 10 5.02 -1.97 -8.95
C GLU A 10 5.36 -1.57 -7.50
N ALA A 11 5.79 -0.32 -7.30
CA ALA A 11 6.14 0.16 -5.98
C ALA A 11 4.87 0.17 -5.12
N MET A 12 4.97 -0.33 -3.89
CA MET A 12 3.84 -0.45 -2.97
C MET A 12 3.98 0.52 -1.81
N MET A 13 2.88 1.16 -1.43
CA MET A 13 2.75 1.96 -0.22
C MET A 13 2.04 1.16 0.86
N VAL A 14 2.54 1.21 2.09
CA VAL A 14 1.83 0.69 3.27
C VAL A 14 1.09 1.85 3.92
N VAL A 15 -0.24 1.77 3.97
CA VAL A 15 -1.07 2.84 4.54
C VAL A 15 -1.96 2.28 5.65
N ARG A 16 -2.38 3.15 6.58
CA ARG A 16 -3.36 2.80 7.61
C ARG A 16 -4.39 3.89 7.74
N LEU A 17 -5.67 3.50 7.84
CA LEU A 17 -6.74 4.47 8.07
C LEU A 17 -6.58 5.16 9.42
N ARG A 18 -6.81 6.47 9.45
CA ARG A 18 -6.76 7.28 10.66
C ARG A 18 -7.89 6.90 11.60
N ARG A 19 -7.68 7.14 12.90
CA ARG A 19 -8.72 6.98 13.91
C ARG A 19 -9.92 7.85 13.53
N GLY A 20 -11.14 7.32 13.69
CA GLY A 20 -12.38 8.02 13.33
C GLY A 20 -12.82 7.87 11.87
N VAL A 21 -12.00 7.24 11.01
CA VAL A 21 -12.41 6.91 9.63
C VAL A 21 -13.12 5.55 9.57
N VAL A 22 -12.62 4.57 10.32
CA VAL A 22 -13.21 3.23 10.47
C VAL A 22 -13.23 2.82 11.95
N GLY A 23 -14.07 1.84 12.30
CA GLY A 23 -14.04 1.20 13.62
C GLY A 23 -12.68 0.55 13.89
N GLU A 24 -12.28 0.45 15.16
CA GLU A 24 -10.92 0.03 15.54
C GLU A 24 -10.55 -1.37 15.03
N THR A 25 -11.52 -2.28 14.93
CA THR A 25 -11.33 -3.64 14.38
C THR A 25 -10.91 -3.66 12.91
N ARG A 26 -11.15 -2.58 12.18
CA ARG A 26 -10.80 -2.44 10.75
C ARG A 26 -9.57 -1.56 10.54
N ARG A 27 -8.88 -1.15 11.61
CA ARG A 27 -7.68 -0.29 11.52
C ARG A 27 -6.42 -1.12 11.24
N VAL A 28 -6.47 -1.87 10.15
CA VAL A 28 -5.37 -2.68 9.63
C VAL A 28 -4.51 -1.87 8.65
N CYS A 29 -3.34 -2.41 8.30
CA CYS A 29 -2.48 -1.83 7.26
C CYS A 29 -2.90 -2.34 5.88
N HIS A 30 -3.08 -1.44 4.92
CA HIS A 30 -3.38 -1.76 3.53
C HIS A 30 -2.16 -1.54 2.64
N LEU A 31 -2.08 -2.32 1.57
CA LEU A 31 -1.13 -2.10 0.49
C LEU A 31 -1.82 -1.37 -0.65
N VAL A 32 -1.20 -0.32 -1.13
CA VAL A 32 -1.69 0.53 -2.21
C VAL A 32 -0.59 0.64 -3.27
N PRO A 33 -0.85 0.34 -4.55
CA PRO A 33 0.09 0.62 -5.63
C PRO A 33 0.42 2.11 -5.68
N VAL A 34 1.70 2.46 -5.84
CA VAL A 34 2.09 3.86 -6.08
C VAL A 34 1.45 4.29 -7.39
N PRO A 35 0.58 5.32 -7.38
CA PRO A 35 -0.11 5.73 -8.59
C PRO A 35 0.90 6.40 -9.53
N ASP A 36 0.87 6.01 -10.82
CA ASP A 36 1.73 6.58 -11.87
C ASP A 36 1.12 7.89 -12.40
N VAL A 37 0.98 8.87 -11.52
CA VAL A 37 0.37 10.17 -11.82
C VAL A 37 1.29 11.30 -11.37
N SER A 38 1.32 12.38 -12.15
CA SER A 38 2.12 13.57 -11.87
C SER A 38 1.51 14.46 -10.79
N GLU A 39 0.21 14.30 -10.52
CA GLU A 39 -0.59 15.11 -9.61
C GLU A 39 -1.10 14.28 -8.43
N THR A 40 -1.39 14.93 -7.30
CA THR A 40 -1.95 14.24 -6.14
C THR A 40 -3.32 13.63 -6.48
N PRO A 41 -3.50 12.30 -6.36
CA PRO A 41 -4.78 11.67 -6.72
C PRO A 41 -5.89 12.06 -5.75
N THR A 42 -7.11 12.16 -6.26
CA THR A 42 -8.32 12.47 -5.48
C THR A 42 -8.79 11.30 -4.61
N GLU A 43 -8.36 10.09 -4.93
CA GLU A 43 -8.49 8.89 -4.12
C GLU A 43 -7.39 7.88 -4.49
N ILE A 44 -7.04 7.00 -3.56
CA ILE A 44 -6.21 5.83 -3.82
C ILE A 44 -6.97 4.58 -3.42
N THR A 45 -6.72 3.47 -4.12
CA THR A 45 -7.40 2.20 -3.86
C THR A 45 -6.39 1.16 -3.41
N ALA A 46 -6.64 0.56 -2.25
CA ALA A 46 -5.86 -0.57 -1.76
C ALA A 46 -6.12 -1.83 -2.59
N LEU A 47 -5.19 -2.79 -2.55
CA LEU A 47 -5.34 -4.08 -3.23
C LEU A 47 -6.63 -4.82 -2.85
N CYS A 48 -7.09 -4.68 -1.60
CA CYS A 48 -8.35 -5.26 -1.13
C CYS A 48 -9.61 -4.54 -1.65
N GLY A 49 -9.47 -3.49 -2.46
CA GLY A 49 -10.55 -2.65 -2.97
C GLY A 49 -10.98 -1.52 -2.05
N GLU A 50 -10.30 -1.31 -0.92
CA GLU A 50 -10.63 -0.20 -0.01
C GLU A 50 -10.27 1.14 -0.66
N ARG A 51 -11.24 2.06 -0.70
CA ARG A 51 -11.06 3.40 -1.27
C ARG A 51 -10.68 4.37 -0.16
N ILE A 52 -9.62 5.13 -0.40
CA ILE A 52 -9.00 5.99 0.60
C ILE A 52 -8.90 7.40 0.03
N LEU A 53 -9.59 8.34 0.65
CA LEU A 53 -9.55 9.76 0.30
C LEU A 53 -8.35 10.46 0.95
N PRO A 54 -7.92 11.61 0.40
CA PRO A 54 -6.91 12.46 1.01
C PRO A 54 -7.22 12.75 2.48
N GLY A 55 -6.20 12.58 3.33
CA GLY A 55 -6.32 12.79 4.78
C GLY A 55 -6.97 11.64 5.56
N GLN A 56 -7.54 10.62 4.93
CA GLN A 56 -8.13 9.47 5.62
C GLN A 56 -7.11 8.44 6.08
N ALA A 57 -5.91 8.43 5.50
CA ALA A 57 -4.85 7.51 5.87
C ALA A 57 -3.57 8.22 6.31
N GLU A 58 -2.73 7.46 7.00
CA GLU A 58 -1.33 7.76 7.25
C GLU A 58 -0.44 6.80 6.43
N LEU A 59 0.63 7.32 5.84
CA LEU A 59 1.66 6.52 5.19
C LEU A 59 2.58 5.94 6.27
N LEU A 60 2.88 4.65 6.16
CA LEU A 60 3.76 3.94 7.07
C LEU A 60 5.07 3.57 6.34
N SER A 61 6.18 3.58 7.07
CA SER A 61 7.48 3.12 6.56
C SER A 61 7.61 1.59 6.45
N GLY A 62 6.57 0.86 6.86
CA GLY A 62 6.49 -0.59 6.86
C GLY A 62 5.23 -1.06 7.59
N PHE A 63 4.99 -2.37 7.64
CA PHE A 63 3.86 -2.92 8.38
C PHE A 63 3.98 -2.62 9.88
N ARG A 64 3.01 -1.89 10.43
CA ARG A 64 2.91 -1.63 11.87
C ARG A 64 1.51 -1.94 12.38
N GLY A 65 1.39 -3.08 13.04
CA GLY A 65 0.11 -3.68 13.45
C GLY A 65 -0.34 -4.75 12.47
N MET A 66 -1.61 -5.13 12.54
CA MET A 66 -2.16 -6.19 11.69
C MET A 66 -2.26 -5.71 10.24
N PRO A 67 -1.72 -6.46 9.25
CA PRO A 67 -1.99 -6.19 7.85
C PRO A 67 -3.39 -6.66 7.47
N CYS A 68 -3.96 -6.03 6.45
CA CYS A 68 -5.13 -6.56 5.74
C CYS A 68 -4.71 -7.87 5.06
N GLU A 69 -5.33 -8.98 5.43
CA GLU A 69 -5.04 -10.31 4.90
C GLU A 69 -5.18 -10.37 3.37
N THR A 70 -6.21 -9.72 2.81
CA THR A 70 -6.44 -9.66 1.37
C THR A 70 -5.33 -8.92 0.66
N CYS A 71 -4.89 -7.78 1.19
CA CYS A 71 -3.75 -7.02 0.64
C CYS A 71 -2.49 -7.88 0.63
N LEU A 72 -2.20 -8.60 1.72
CA LEU A 72 -1.02 -9.45 1.84
C LEU A 72 -1.06 -10.64 0.86
N ALA A 73 -2.22 -11.29 0.74
CA ALA A 73 -2.41 -12.42 -0.18
C ALA A 73 -2.29 -12.01 -1.65
N LEU A 74 -2.80 -10.83 -2.02
CA LEU A 74 -2.68 -10.29 -3.37
C LEU A 74 -1.25 -9.82 -3.67
N SER A 75 -0.58 -9.16 -2.71
CA SER A 75 0.80 -8.72 -2.92
C SER A 75 1.77 -9.87 -3.14
N ALA A 76 1.55 -11.02 -2.49
CA ALA A 76 2.37 -12.21 -2.73
C ALA A 76 2.21 -12.78 -4.15
N ARG A 77 1.14 -12.42 -4.87
CA ARG A 77 0.91 -12.79 -6.27
C ARG A 77 1.47 -11.76 -7.25
N THR A 78 1.50 -10.49 -6.84
CA THR A 78 1.95 -9.36 -7.68
C THR A 78 3.46 -9.10 -7.57
N LEU A 79 4.04 -9.30 -6.39
CA LEU A 79 5.47 -9.08 -6.14
C LEU A 79 6.25 -10.34 -6.54
N SER A 80 7.24 -10.20 -7.42
CA SER A 80 8.28 -11.20 -7.63
C SER A 80 8.90 -11.57 -6.26
N PRO A 81 9.15 -12.85 -5.95
CA PRO A 81 9.60 -13.28 -4.63
C PRO A 81 10.98 -12.68 -4.30
N GLY A 82 10.99 -11.56 -3.58
CA GLY A 82 12.22 -10.87 -3.20
C GLY A 82 12.08 -9.68 -2.24
N LEU A 83 10.87 -9.20 -1.94
CA LEU A 83 10.69 -7.92 -1.23
C LEU A 83 9.83 -7.99 0.05
N VAL A 84 9.87 -9.09 0.81
CA VAL A 84 9.29 -9.13 2.15
C VAL A 84 10.37 -9.27 3.22
N HIS A 85 11.04 -8.16 3.55
CA HIS A 85 11.81 -8.09 4.79
C HIS A 85 10.87 -7.67 5.91
N ALA A 86 10.49 -8.63 6.76
CA ALA A 86 9.92 -8.35 8.06
C ALA A 86 11.08 -8.08 9.03
N SER A 87 11.09 -6.91 9.68
CA SER A 87 12.04 -6.54 10.73
C SER A 87 11.41 -6.67 12.10
#